data_AF-A0A3M9YI31-F1
#
_entry.id   AF-A0A3M9YI31-F1
#
_cell.length_a   1.000
_cell.length_b   1.000
_cell.length_c   1.000
_cell.angle_alpha   90.00
_cell.angle_beta   90.00
_cell.angle_gamma   90.00
#
_symmetry.space_group_name_H-M   'P 1'
#
loop_
_entity.id
_entity.type
_entity.pdbx_description
1 polymer ?
#
loop_
_entity_poly.entity_id
_entity_poly.type
_entity_poly.pdbx_seq_one_letter_code
_entity_poly.pdbx_strand_id
1 'polypeptide(L)'
;MVKYGGDVTLTEVSTQRMVHEQLLGQVPIPEVFGWTEDKDQGFIYMSLIEGDTLEQRWIDLNETERQAICAELKPMVKAWRGLKQDGQEPYVGSIGTRPLRDIFLVYRPELVGPFRGDSAVQQFQDVCGIDIGCEIPIVFSHSDLVPPNVLLSRGPNPKVAAVIDWAQSGWYPSYWEYCKARRVELDPELFSKALQEEWREKYLPLFIEPVDDETYYHPWLWFVLSKGI
;
A
#
# COMPACT_ATOMS: atom_id res chain seq x y z
N MET A 1 2.44 -20.25 -7.13
CA MET A 1 1.80 -20.00 -5.82
C MET A 1 0.32 -19.71 -6.04
N VAL A 2 -0.54 -19.99 -5.06
CA VAL A 2 -1.97 -19.63 -5.12
C VAL A 2 -2.32 -18.77 -3.91
N LYS A 3 -2.81 -17.55 -4.12
CA LYS A 3 -3.46 -16.73 -3.09
C LYS A 3 -4.96 -16.97 -3.19
N TYR A 4 -5.63 -17.18 -2.05
CA TYR A 4 -7.07 -17.41 -2.02
C TYR A 4 -7.74 -16.81 -0.79
N GLY A 5 -9.03 -16.52 -0.88
CA GLY A 5 -9.82 -15.92 0.19
C GLY A 5 -11.07 -15.22 -0.34
N GLY A 6 -11.99 -14.86 0.56
CA GLY A 6 -13.21 -14.12 0.20
C GLY A 6 -12.94 -12.66 -0.22
N ASP A 7 -11.84 -12.10 0.25
CA ASP A 7 -11.42 -10.73 -0.07
C ASP A 7 -10.48 -10.65 -1.28
N VAL A 8 -10.11 -11.79 -1.85
CA VAL A 8 -9.34 -11.86 -3.08
C VAL A 8 -10.29 -11.61 -4.23
N THR A 9 -10.01 -10.64 -5.09
CA THR A 9 -10.99 -10.19 -6.10
C THR A 9 -10.38 -9.91 -7.46
N LEU A 10 -11.24 -9.81 -8.47
CA LEU A 10 -10.84 -9.38 -9.80
C LEU A 10 -10.16 -7.99 -9.80
N THR A 11 -10.55 -7.08 -8.88
CA THR A 11 -9.89 -5.78 -8.74
C THR A 11 -8.43 -5.94 -8.35
N GLU A 12 -8.12 -6.80 -7.37
CA GLU A 12 -6.74 -7.11 -6.97
C GLU A 12 -5.94 -7.69 -8.15
N VAL A 13 -6.53 -8.64 -8.89
CA VAL A 13 -5.91 -9.24 -10.08
C VAL A 13 -5.60 -8.19 -11.15
N SER A 14 -6.57 -7.33 -11.48
CA SER A 14 -6.40 -6.26 -12.46
C SER A 14 -5.33 -5.27 -12.02
N THR A 15 -5.32 -4.89 -10.74
CA THR A 15 -4.32 -3.98 -10.18
C THR A 15 -2.93 -4.59 -10.27
N GLN A 16 -2.74 -5.84 -9.80
CA GLN A 16 -1.43 -6.50 -9.82
C GLN A 16 -0.89 -6.67 -11.25
N ARG A 17 -1.74 -7.04 -12.22
CA ARG A 17 -1.34 -7.09 -13.63
C ARG A 17 -0.89 -5.74 -14.15
N MET A 18 -1.67 -4.69 -13.90
CA MET A 18 -1.34 -3.34 -14.34
C MET A 18 0.00 -2.87 -13.73
N VAL A 19 0.20 -3.01 -12.42
CA VAL A 19 1.47 -2.56 -11.80
C VAL A 19 2.65 -3.41 -12.26
N HIS A 20 2.48 -4.72 -12.46
CA HIS A 20 3.54 -5.59 -12.99
C HIS A 20 3.96 -5.15 -14.40
N GLU A 21 2.99 -4.86 -15.28
CA GLU A 21 3.26 -4.43 -16.65
C GLU A 21 3.88 -3.03 -16.71
N GLN A 22 3.31 -2.06 -16.00
CA GLN A 22 3.76 -0.66 -16.06
C GLN A 22 5.07 -0.40 -15.29
N LEU A 23 5.39 -1.24 -14.30
CA LEU A 23 6.61 -1.12 -13.49
C LEU A 23 7.65 -2.19 -13.78
N LEU A 24 7.51 -2.90 -14.90
CA LEU A 24 8.44 -3.95 -15.30
C LEU A 24 9.89 -3.43 -15.32
N GLY A 25 10.78 -4.12 -14.61
CA GLY A 25 12.19 -3.75 -14.47
C GLY A 25 12.47 -2.62 -13.46
N GLN A 26 11.45 -2.01 -12.85
CA GLN A 26 11.59 -1.01 -11.80
C GLN A 26 11.20 -1.54 -10.42
N VAL A 27 10.13 -2.34 -10.35
CA VAL A 27 9.63 -2.94 -9.12
C VAL A 27 9.43 -4.44 -9.33
N PRO A 28 10.05 -5.32 -8.53
CA PRO A 28 9.81 -6.74 -8.62
C PRO A 28 8.42 -7.06 -8.05
N ILE A 29 7.51 -7.54 -8.89
CA ILE A 29 6.12 -7.85 -8.54
C ILE A 29 5.82 -9.26 -9.06
N PRO A 30 5.12 -10.13 -8.32
CA PRO A 30 4.74 -11.44 -8.83
C PRO A 30 3.83 -11.36 -10.06
N GLU A 31 4.15 -12.14 -11.09
CA GLU A 31 3.36 -12.22 -12.32
C GLU A 31 2.08 -13.02 -12.09
N VAL A 32 0.93 -12.51 -12.52
CA VAL A 32 -0.35 -13.22 -12.41
C VAL A 32 -0.64 -14.04 -13.67
N PHE A 33 -0.54 -15.36 -13.55
CA PHE A 33 -0.85 -16.31 -14.61
C PHE A 33 -2.35 -16.51 -14.83
N GLY A 34 -3.16 -16.41 -13.78
CA GLY A 34 -4.58 -16.71 -13.88
C GLY A 34 -5.38 -16.31 -12.66
N TRP A 35 -6.70 -16.29 -12.85
CA TRP A 35 -7.69 -16.03 -11.82
C TRP A 35 -8.89 -16.96 -12.02
N THR A 36 -9.42 -17.49 -10.93
CA THR A 36 -10.73 -18.15 -10.94
C THR A 36 -11.45 -17.85 -9.64
N GLU A 37 -12.74 -18.15 -9.62
CA GLU A 37 -13.62 -17.96 -8.48
C GLU A 37 -14.43 -19.24 -8.31
N ASP A 38 -14.44 -19.80 -7.10
CA ASP A 38 -15.33 -20.91 -6.73
C ASP A 38 -16.15 -20.48 -5.52
N LYS A 39 -17.47 -20.41 -5.70
CA LYS A 39 -18.41 -19.80 -4.74
C LYS A 39 -17.95 -18.38 -4.39
N ASP A 40 -17.82 -18.08 -3.11
CA ASP A 40 -17.39 -16.77 -2.59
C ASP A 40 -15.88 -16.75 -2.28
N GLN A 41 -15.07 -17.53 -3.01
CA GLN A 41 -13.62 -17.57 -2.83
C GLN A 41 -12.91 -17.26 -4.14
N GLY A 42 -12.07 -16.24 -4.07
CA GLY A 42 -11.15 -15.89 -5.13
C GLY A 42 -9.89 -16.74 -5.12
N PHE A 43 -9.32 -17.01 -6.29
CA PHE A 43 -8.05 -17.72 -6.43
C PHE A 43 -7.15 -17.04 -7.48
N ILE A 44 -6.02 -16.49 -7.06
CA ILE A 44 -5.00 -15.92 -7.95
C ILE A 44 -3.84 -16.89 -8.09
N TYR A 45 -3.58 -17.31 -9.33
CA TYR A 45 -2.40 -18.11 -9.68
C TYR A 45 -1.30 -17.16 -10.13
N MET A 46 -0.19 -17.15 -9.40
CA MET A 46 0.92 -16.22 -9.66
C MET A 46 2.28 -16.87 -9.48
N SER A 47 3.32 -16.20 -9.98
CA SER A 47 4.71 -16.62 -9.78
C SER A 47 5.02 -16.75 -8.29
N LEU A 48 5.76 -17.81 -7.93
CA LEU A 48 6.32 -17.95 -6.60
C LEU A 48 7.65 -17.21 -6.59
N ILE A 49 7.78 -16.20 -5.74
CA ILE A 49 9.05 -15.52 -5.51
C ILE A 49 9.71 -16.15 -4.29
N GLU A 50 10.94 -16.64 -4.47
CA GLU A 50 11.71 -17.17 -3.36
C GLU A 50 12.27 -16.04 -2.51
N GLY A 51 11.98 -16.08 -1.21
CA GLY A 51 12.45 -15.10 -0.25
C GLY A 51 11.82 -15.31 1.12
N ASP A 52 12.23 -14.47 2.06
CA ASP A 52 11.65 -14.37 3.39
C ASP A 52 11.06 -12.95 3.53
N THR A 53 10.02 -12.76 4.33
CA THR A 53 9.45 -11.42 4.51
C THR A 53 10.44 -10.51 5.24
N LEU A 54 10.35 -9.20 5.02
CA LEU A 54 11.13 -8.22 5.76
C LEU A 54 10.87 -8.34 7.27
N GLU A 55 9.62 -8.60 7.65
CA GLU A 55 9.22 -8.90 9.03
C GLU A 55 10.04 -10.04 9.65
N GLN A 56 10.09 -11.19 8.97
CA GLN A 56 10.80 -12.39 9.45
C GLN A 56 12.29 -12.16 9.65
N ARG A 57 12.90 -11.32 8.80
CA ARG A 57 14.35 -11.10 8.79
C ARG A 57 14.77 -9.88 9.60
N TRP A 58 13.85 -8.99 9.96
CA TRP A 58 14.18 -7.66 10.47
C TRP A 58 15.13 -7.68 11.67
N ILE A 59 14.90 -8.59 12.62
CA ILE A 59 15.71 -8.73 13.84
C ILE A 59 17.17 -9.14 13.55
N ASP A 60 17.39 -9.89 12.47
CA ASP A 60 18.71 -10.38 12.07
C ASP A 60 19.48 -9.38 11.19
N LEU A 61 18.78 -8.40 10.61
CA LEU A 61 19.40 -7.36 9.78
C LEU A 61 20.13 -6.35 10.64
N ASN A 62 21.37 -6.04 10.27
CA ASN A 62 22.08 -4.90 10.85
C ASN A 62 21.58 -3.57 10.27
N GLU A 63 21.96 -2.45 10.89
CA GLU A 63 21.52 -1.12 10.49
C GLU A 63 21.88 -0.77 9.03
N THR A 64 23.06 -1.17 8.55
CA THR A 64 23.48 -0.93 7.16
C THR A 64 22.60 -1.69 6.17
N GLU A 65 22.23 -2.94 6.48
CA GLU A 65 21.32 -3.74 5.64
C GLU A 65 19.91 -3.13 5.62
N ARG A 66 19.39 -2.72 6.77
CA ARG A 66 18.07 -2.05 6.87
C ARG A 66 18.05 -0.76 6.04
N GLN A 67 19.10 0.06 6.14
CA GLN A 67 19.24 1.28 5.33
C GLN A 67 19.34 0.97 3.83
N ALA A 68 20.07 -0.08 3.44
CA ALA A 68 20.19 -0.49 2.04
C ALA A 68 18.84 -0.94 1.46
N ILE A 69 18.04 -1.70 2.22
CA ILE A 69 16.68 -2.10 1.82
C ILE A 69 15.79 -0.87 1.65
N CYS A 70 15.81 0.09 2.58
CA CYS A 70 15.07 1.34 2.43
C CYS A 70 15.53 2.14 1.20
N ALA A 71 16.83 2.13 0.88
CA ALA A 71 17.36 2.77 -0.31
C ALA A 71 16.88 2.11 -1.62
N GLU A 72 16.59 0.80 -1.61
CA GLU A 72 15.96 0.08 -2.73
C GLU A 72 14.46 0.36 -2.83
N LEU A 73 13.75 0.42 -1.69
CA LEU A 73 12.31 0.71 -1.67
C LEU A 73 12.00 2.13 -2.15
N LYS A 74 12.85 3.12 -1.85
CA LYS A 74 12.62 4.52 -2.20
C LYS A 74 12.36 4.78 -3.71
N PRO A 75 13.23 4.33 -4.64
CA PRO A 75 12.94 4.48 -6.06
C PRO A 75 11.74 3.65 -6.52
N MET A 76 11.45 2.50 -5.90
CA MET A 76 10.25 1.71 -6.21
C MET A 76 8.98 2.48 -5.86
N VAL A 77 8.93 3.08 -4.65
CA VAL A 77 7.82 3.93 -4.20
C VAL A 77 7.60 5.09 -5.14
N LYS A 78 8.69 5.75 -5.53
CA LYS A 78 8.66 6.83 -6.51
C LYS A 78 8.11 6.36 -7.86
N ALA A 79 8.45 5.15 -8.29
CA ALA A 79 8.00 4.59 -9.57
C ALA A 79 6.47 4.38 -9.59
N TRP A 80 5.90 3.70 -8.58
CA TRP A 80 4.45 3.50 -8.56
C TRP A 80 3.68 4.79 -8.29
N ARG A 81 4.19 5.71 -7.45
CA ARG A 81 3.58 7.05 -7.28
C ARG A 81 3.58 7.87 -8.57
N GLY A 82 4.46 7.55 -9.51
CA GLY A 82 4.53 8.17 -10.83
C GLY A 82 3.49 7.67 -11.83
N LEU A 83 2.79 6.56 -11.54
CA LEU A 83 1.76 6.00 -12.42
C LEU A 83 0.64 7.02 -12.66
N LYS A 84 0.20 7.11 -13.91
CA LYS A 84 -0.82 8.07 -14.34
C LYS A 84 -2.18 7.39 -14.42
N GLN A 85 -3.22 8.19 -14.26
CA GLN A 85 -4.58 7.74 -14.50
C GLN A 85 -4.83 7.72 -16.01
N ASP A 86 -5.49 6.67 -16.49
CA ASP A 86 -5.84 6.54 -17.92
C ASP A 86 -7.05 7.41 -18.33
N GLY A 87 -7.72 8.02 -17.36
CA GLY A 87 -8.95 8.81 -17.56
C GLY A 87 -8.69 10.27 -17.91
N GLN A 88 -9.69 10.90 -18.53
CA GLN A 88 -9.68 12.34 -18.82
C GLN A 88 -9.82 13.21 -17.57
N GLU A 89 -10.44 12.67 -16.50
CA GLU A 89 -10.67 13.37 -15.24
C GLU A 89 -9.97 12.65 -14.07
N PRO A 90 -9.40 13.41 -13.12
CA PRO A 90 -8.78 12.84 -11.94
C PRO A 90 -9.82 12.16 -11.04
N TYR A 91 -9.40 11.11 -10.32
CA TYR A 91 -10.27 10.41 -9.37
C TYR A 91 -9.53 9.85 -8.16
N VAL A 92 -10.23 9.71 -7.04
CA VAL A 92 -9.80 8.91 -5.89
C VAL A 92 -10.57 7.59 -5.94
N GLY A 93 -9.86 6.46 -6.04
CA GLY A 93 -10.47 5.17 -6.35
C GLY A 93 -9.45 4.11 -6.79
N SER A 94 -9.89 2.86 -6.92
CA SER A 94 -9.09 1.76 -7.46
C SER A 94 -9.17 1.68 -8.99
N ILE A 95 -8.36 0.79 -9.58
CA ILE A 95 -8.22 0.63 -11.03
C ILE A 95 -9.58 0.51 -11.76
N GLY A 96 -9.70 1.20 -12.90
CA GLY A 96 -10.93 1.28 -13.69
C GLY A 96 -12.00 2.16 -13.04
N THR A 97 -11.57 3.12 -12.22
CA THR A 97 -12.44 4.03 -11.47
C THR A 97 -13.47 3.27 -10.62
N ARG A 98 -12.97 2.30 -9.86
CA ARG A 98 -13.74 1.47 -8.92
C ARG A 98 -13.60 1.99 -7.49
N PRO A 99 -14.47 1.56 -6.56
CA PRO A 99 -14.30 1.87 -5.15
C PRO A 99 -12.96 1.36 -4.61
N LEU A 100 -12.40 2.10 -3.65
CA LEU A 100 -11.21 1.73 -2.89
C LEU A 100 -11.47 0.45 -2.08
N ARG A 101 -10.39 -0.29 -1.85
CA ARG A 101 -10.39 -1.54 -1.05
C ARG A 101 -9.60 -1.43 0.25
N ASP A 102 -9.24 -0.21 0.64
CA ASP A 102 -8.53 0.04 1.88
C ASP A 102 -9.32 -0.47 3.08
N ILE A 103 -8.68 -1.21 3.97
CA ILE A 103 -9.31 -1.80 5.17
C ILE A 103 -9.94 -0.75 6.09
N PHE A 104 -9.42 0.49 6.12
CA PHE A 104 -10.00 1.60 6.88
C PHE A 104 -11.27 2.19 6.22
N LEU A 105 -11.59 1.80 4.99
CA LEU A 105 -12.71 2.34 4.19
C LEU A 105 -13.75 1.27 3.84
N VAL A 106 -13.32 0.04 3.53
CA VAL A 106 -14.11 -0.97 2.80
C VAL A 106 -15.43 -1.36 3.48
N TYR A 107 -15.51 -1.25 4.80
CA TYR A 107 -16.72 -1.57 5.58
C TYR A 107 -17.77 -0.45 5.59
N ARG A 108 -17.47 0.69 4.96
CA ARG A 108 -18.32 1.89 4.90
C ARG A 108 -18.47 2.32 3.44
N PRO A 109 -19.53 1.89 2.73
CA PRO A 109 -19.71 2.15 1.30
C PRO A 109 -19.66 3.63 0.90
N GLU A 110 -19.97 4.54 1.81
CA GLU A 110 -19.89 5.99 1.59
C GLU A 110 -18.45 6.52 1.52
N LEU A 111 -17.45 5.77 2.01
CA LEU A 111 -16.04 6.20 2.09
C LEU A 111 -15.19 5.72 0.92
N VAL A 112 -15.63 4.70 0.19
CA VAL A 112 -14.80 3.99 -0.79
C VAL A 112 -14.79 4.66 -2.18
N GLY A 113 -15.70 5.58 -2.46
CA GLY A 113 -15.78 6.24 -3.77
C GLY A 113 -16.22 5.30 -4.90
N PRO A 114 -15.82 5.55 -6.17
CA PRO A 114 -14.82 6.52 -6.58
C PRO A 114 -15.32 7.97 -6.47
N PHE A 115 -14.42 8.89 -6.12
CA PHE A 115 -14.65 10.34 -6.17
C PHE A 115 -13.98 10.90 -7.43
N ARG A 116 -14.64 11.80 -8.17
CA ARG A 116 -14.21 12.19 -9.52
C ARG A 116 -14.14 13.70 -9.70
N GLY A 117 -13.35 14.13 -10.68
CA GLY A 117 -13.15 15.51 -11.07
C GLY A 117 -12.15 16.24 -10.19
N ASP A 118 -11.96 17.53 -10.45
CA ASP A 118 -10.95 18.36 -9.78
C ASP A 118 -11.12 18.43 -8.25
N SER A 119 -12.35 18.20 -7.75
CA SER A 119 -12.65 18.14 -6.32
C SER A 119 -12.64 16.72 -5.73
N ALA A 120 -12.13 15.71 -6.45
CA ALA A 120 -12.14 14.32 -5.98
C ALA A 120 -11.50 14.13 -4.60
N VAL A 121 -10.38 14.81 -4.33
CA VAL A 121 -9.74 14.81 -3.02
C VAL A 121 -10.64 15.43 -1.96
N GLN A 122 -11.23 16.60 -2.23
CA GLN A 122 -12.12 17.28 -1.29
C GLN A 122 -13.33 16.41 -0.97
N GLN A 123 -13.97 15.81 -1.99
CA GLN A 123 -15.10 14.90 -1.79
C GLN A 123 -14.72 13.72 -0.90
N PHE A 124 -13.54 13.12 -1.12
CA PHE A 124 -13.03 12.03 -0.29
C PHE A 124 -12.77 12.48 1.16
N GLN A 125 -12.15 13.64 1.34
CA GLN A 125 -11.89 14.24 2.64
C GLN A 125 -13.18 14.57 3.39
N ASP A 126 -14.18 15.12 2.71
CA ASP A 126 -15.50 15.47 3.27
C ASP A 126 -16.21 14.22 3.84
N VAL A 127 -16.25 13.12 3.09
CA VAL A 127 -16.89 11.88 3.59
C VAL A 127 -16.10 11.27 4.75
N CYS A 128 -14.76 11.35 4.71
CA CYS A 128 -13.91 10.92 5.80
C CYS A 128 -14.02 11.84 7.03
N GLY A 129 -14.44 13.10 6.86
CA GLY A 129 -14.38 14.13 7.90
C GLY A 129 -12.93 14.56 8.20
N ILE A 130 -12.07 14.55 7.19
CA ILE A 130 -10.67 14.98 7.26
C ILE A 130 -10.60 16.42 6.76
N ASP A 131 -10.10 17.34 7.58
CA ASP A 131 -9.94 18.75 7.21
C ASP A 131 -8.46 19.07 6.95
N ILE A 132 -8.08 19.15 5.68
CA ILE A 132 -6.73 19.49 5.22
C ILE A 132 -6.87 20.55 4.11
N GLY A 133 -6.57 21.80 4.43
CA GLY A 133 -6.89 22.95 3.57
C GLY A 133 -5.92 23.24 2.41
N CYS A 134 -4.89 22.41 2.19
CA CYS A 134 -3.95 22.57 1.08
C CYS A 134 -4.29 21.65 -0.10
N GLU A 135 -3.80 22.01 -1.28
CA GLU A 135 -3.97 21.20 -2.49
C GLU A 135 -3.16 19.90 -2.36
N ILE A 136 -3.84 18.75 -2.43
CA ILE A 136 -3.21 17.44 -2.31
C ILE A 136 -3.19 16.74 -3.67
N PRO A 137 -2.01 16.32 -4.16
CA PRO A 137 -1.95 15.54 -5.38
C PRO A 137 -2.52 14.13 -5.16
N ILE A 138 -3.21 13.65 -6.19
CA ILE A 138 -3.62 12.24 -6.30
C ILE A 138 -2.44 11.44 -6.86
N VAL A 139 -2.04 10.39 -6.16
CA VAL A 139 -0.97 9.48 -6.58
C VAL A 139 -1.43 8.05 -6.46
N PHE A 140 -0.84 7.16 -7.25
CA PHE A 140 -1.04 5.73 -7.03
C PHE A 140 -0.26 5.30 -5.78
N SER A 141 -0.90 4.54 -4.90
CA SER A 141 -0.34 4.04 -3.65
C SER A 141 -0.55 2.54 -3.55
N HIS A 142 0.42 1.85 -2.95
CA HIS A 142 0.25 0.47 -2.53
C HIS A 142 -0.87 0.37 -1.49
N SER A 143 -0.90 1.35 -0.57
CA SER A 143 -1.83 1.45 0.56
C SER A 143 -1.79 0.26 1.52
N ASP A 144 -0.74 -0.56 1.49
CA ASP A 144 -0.54 -1.65 2.45
C ASP A 144 0.95 -2.03 2.55
N LEU A 145 1.83 -1.03 2.43
CA LEU A 145 3.28 -1.28 2.41
C LEU A 145 3.80 -1.45 3.83
N VAL A 146 3.67 -2.66 4.35
CA VAL A 146 4.15 -3.10 5.66
C VAL A 146 5.25 -4.17 5.52
N PRO A 147 6.11 -4.39 6.53
CA PRO A 147 7.18 -5.40 6.48
C PRO A 147 6.76 -6.81 5.97
N PRO A 148 5.58 -7.35 6.28
CA PRO A 148 5.12 -8.62 5.70
C PRO A 148 4.99 -8.62 4.17
N ASN A 149 4.74 -7.45 3.56
CA ASN A 149 4.47 -7.29 2.13
C ASN A 149 5.74 -6.98 1.30
N VAL A 150 6.91 -7.07 1.91
CA VAL A 150 8.21 -6.95 1.25
C VAL A 150 8.96 -8.26 1.40
N LEU A 151 9.27 -8.93 0.29
CA LEU A 151 10.09 -10.13 0.27
C LEU A 151 11.56 -9.75 0.05
N LEU A 152 12.44 -10.41 0.78
CA LEU A 152 13.89 -10.28 0.69
C LEU A 152 14.53 -11.52 0.09
N SER A 153 15.59 -11.34 -0.69
CA SER A 153 16.42 -12.45 -1.13
C SER A 153 17.06 -13.18 0.06
N ARG A 154 17.23 -14.50 -0.08
CA ARG A 154 17.90 -15.31 0.95
C ARG A 154 19.41 -15.08 0.94
N GLY A 155 20.02 -15.28 2.11
CA GLY A 155 21.47 -15.16 2.29
C GLY A 155 21.93 -13.78 2.80
N PRO A 156 23.25 -13.51 2.77
CA PRO A 156 23.84 -12.27 3.25
C PRO A 156 23.63 -11.13 2.25
N ASN A 157 23.57 -9.89 2.74
CA ASN A 157 23.27 -8.69 1.94
C ASN A 157 21.95 -8.81 1.16
N PRO A 158 20.82 -9.08 1.85
CA PRO A 158 19.54 -9.28 1.20
C PRO A 158 19.11 -8.05 0.39
N LYS A 159 18.41 -8.34 -0.71
CA LYS A 159 17.83 -7.36 -1.66
C LYS A 159 16.33 -7.50 -1.68
N VAL A 160 15.63 -6.45 -2.09
CA VAL A 160 14.17 -6.54 -2.29
C VAL A 160 13.89 -7.50 -3.45
N ALA A 161 13.35 -8.67 -3.13
CA ALA A 161 13.04 -9.73 -4.09
C ALA A 161 11.65 -9.57 -4.70
N ALA A 162 10.67 -9.04 -3.93
CA ALA A 162 9.37 -8.64 -4.45
C ALA A 162 8.62 -7.71 -3.48
N VAL A 163 7.73 -6.90 -4.03
CA VAL A 163 6.64 -6.22 -3.30
C VAL A 163 5.33 -6.94 -3.64
N ILE A 164 4.61 -7.35 -2.61
CA ILE A 164 3.43 -8.21 -2.72
C ILE A 164 2.20 -7.58 -2.07
N ASP A 165 1.03 -8.16 -2.34
CA ASP A 165 -0.28 -7.73 -1.80
C ASP A 165 -0.76 -6.34 -2.24
N TRP A 166 -1.06 -6.22 -3.54
CA TRP A 166 -1.57 -5.00 -4.16
C TRP A 166 -3.11 -4.86 -4.05
N ALA A 167 -3.75 -5.59 -3.12
CA ALA A 167 -5.21 -5.68 -3.01
C ALA A 167 -5.86 -4.35 -2.62
N GLN A 168 -5.17 -3.56 -1.81
CA GLN A 168 -5.64 -2.26 -1.31
C GLN A 168 -5.15 -1.09 -2.17
N SER A 169 -4.43 -1.37 -3.25
CA SER A 169 -3.81 -0.34 -4.07
C SER A 169 -4.82 0.43 -4.93
N GLY A 170 -4.47 1.67 -5.25
CA GLY A 170 -5.35 2.60 -5.92
C GLY A 170 -4.78 4.01 -5.94
N TRP A 171 -5.62 4.96 -6.34
CA TRP A 171 -5.29 6.38 -6.42
C TRP A 171 -5.85 7.08 -5.20
N TYR A 172 -4.95 7.62 -4.39
CA TYR A 172 -5.24 8.22 -3.09
C TYR A 172 -4.64 9.64 -3.02
N PRO A 173 -5.14 10.49 -2.10
CA PRO A 173 -4.41 11.68 -1.68
C PRO A 173 -3.01 11.29 -1.16
N SER A 174 -1.97 12.02 -1.56
CA SER A 174 -0.56 11.65 -1.34
C SER A 174 -0.13 11.40 0.11
N TYR A 175 -0.82 11.98 1.09
CA TYR A 175 -0.53 11.76 2.52
C TYR A 175 -0.98 10.38 3.03
N TRP A 176 -1.95 9.75 2.36
CA TRP A 176 -2.68 8.58 2.88
C TRP A 176 -1.76 7.40 3.21
N GLU A 177 -0.86 7.06 2.29
CA GLU A 177 0.02 5.89 2.42
C GLU A 177 0.98 6.01 3.61
N TYR A 178 1.52 7.20 3.89
CA TYR A 178 2.37 7.42 5.06
C TYR A 178 1.58 7.32 6.35
N CYS A 179 0.43 8.01 6.44
CA CYS A 179 -0.43 7.96 7.63
C CYS A 179 -0.83 6.52 7.96
N LYS A 180 -1.25 5.76 6.94
CA LYS A 180 -1.63 4.36 7.08
C LYS A 180 -0.45 3.49 7.51
N ALA A 181 0.68 3.53 6.80
CA ALA A 181 1.85 2.72 7.12
C ALA A 181 2.40 3.01 8.54
N ARG A 182 2.26 4.25 9.03
CA ARG A 182 2.57 4.62 10.43
C ARG A 182 1.57 4.06 11.44
N ARG A 183 0.30 3.88 11.06
CA ARG A 183 -0.79 3.45 11.96
C ARG A 183 -0.95 1.94 12.07
N VAL A 184 -0.78 1.20 10.98
CA VAL A 184 -1.06 -0.25 10.91
C VAL A 184 -0.22 -0.99 11.94
N GLU A 185 -0.89 -1.67 12.87
CA GLU A 185 -0.28 -2.54 13.87
C GLU A 185 -0.11 -3.94 13.30
N LEU A 186 1.08 -4.49 13.48
CA LEU A 186 1.41 -5.88 13.14
C LEU A 186 1.30 -6.77 14.36
N ASP A 187 1.23 -8.07 14.12
CA ASP A 187 1.22 -9.08 15.19
C ASP A 187 2.47 -8.90 16.08
N PRO A 188 2.31 -8.56 17.37
CA PRO A 188 3.46 -8.35 18.26
C PRO A 188 4.26 -9.63 18.52
N GLU A 189 3.74 -10.82 18.22
CA GLU A 189 4.46 -12.08 18.32
C GLU A 189 5.47 -12.26 17.16
N LEU A 190 5.16 -11.73 15.97
CA LEU A 190 6.03 -11.79 14.79
C LEU A 190 6.89 -10.54 14.65
N PHE A 191 6.36 -9.38 15.03
CA PHE A 191 7.02 -8.10 14.92
C PHE A 191 6.75 -7.27 16.18
N SER A 192 7.61 -7.41 17.18
CA SER A 192 7.39 -6.81 18.51
C SER A 192 7.12 -5.31 18.45
N LYS A 193 6.43 -4.77 19.47
CA LYS A 193 6.10 -3.33 19.55
C LYS A 193 7.32 -2.42 19.41
N ALA A 194 8.46 -2.81 19.98
CA ALA A 194 9.70 -2.06 19.87
C ALA A 194 10.24 -2.03 18.42
N LEU A 195 10.14 -3.15 17.69
CA LEU A 195 10.53 -3.20 16.27
C LEU A 195 9.54 -2.41 15.39
N GLN A 196 8.25 -2.44 15.72
CA GLN A 196 7.23 -1.61 15.06
C GLN A 196 7.50 -0.12 15.24
N GLU A 197 7.82 0.32 16.45
CA GLU A 197 8.20 1.71 16.75
C GLU A 197 9.47 2.09 16.00
N GLU A 198 10.52 1.26 16.06
CA GLU A 198 11.77 1.48 15.31
C GLU A 198 11.50 1.61 13.79
N TRP A 199 10.71 0.70 13.21
CA TRP A 199 10.34 0.73 11.80
C TRP A 199 9.66 2.04 11.42
N ARG A 200 8.63 2.44 12.18
CA ARG A 200 7.82 3.63 11.89
C ARG A 200 8.59 4.93 12.05
N GLU A 201 9.44 5.04 13.06
CA GLU A 201 10.14 6.29 13.37
C GLU A 201 11.43 6.45 12.57
N LYS A 202 12.18 5.36 12.36
CA LYS A 202 13.53 5.42 11.79
C LYS A 202 13.58 5.08 10.30
N TYR A 203 12.79 4.11 9.83
CA TYR A 203 12.98 3.54 8.49
C TYR A 203 11.87 3.90 7.51
N LEU A 204 10.61 3.93 7.93
CA LEU A 204 9.48 4.32 7.10
C LEU A 204 9.68 5.69 6.40
N PRO A 205 10.18 6.75 7.09
CA PRO A 205 10.42 8.06 6.47
C PRO A 205 11.53 8.07 5.41
N LEU A 206 12.34 7.01 5.31
CA LEU A 206 13.46 6.96 4.37
C LEU A 206 12.98 6.72 2.92
N PHE A 207 11.84 6.04 2.75
CA PHE A 207 11.32 5.62 1.44
C PHE A 207 9.88 6.07 1.16
N ILE A 208 9.08 6.38 2.18
CA ILE A 208 7.79 7.06 2.05
C ILE A 208 7.93 8.46 2.62
N GLU A 209 7.55 9.47 1.84
CA GLU A 209 7.61 10.88 2.27
C GLU A 209 6.78 11.11 3.55
N PRO A 210 7.40 11.58 4.65
CA PRO A 210 6.70 11.86 5.88
C PRO A 210 5.83 13.10 5.76
N VAL A 211 4.73 13.08 6.51
CA VAL A 211 3.80 14.22 6.63
C VAL A 211 3.83 14.75 8.05
N ASP A 212 3.53 16.03 8.23
CA ASP A 212 3.50 16.62 9.56
C ASP A 212 2.27 16.18 10.37
N ASP A 213 2.44 16.20 11.69
CA ASP A 213 1.47 15.64 12.61
C ASP A 213 0.18 16.46 12.67
N GLU A 214 0.27 17.78 12.76
CA GLU A 214 -0.89 18.65 12.94
C GLU A 214 -1.74 18.81 11.67
N THR A 215 -1.10 18.92 10.51
CA THR A 215 -1.80 19.18 9.25
C THR A 215 -2.36 17.90 8.65
N TYR A 216 -1.65 16.78 8.71
CA TYR A 216 -2.03 15.56 8.00
C TYR A 216 -2.35 14.39 8.92
N TYR A 217 -1.43 14.04 9.82
CA TYR A 217 -1.55 12.80 10.56
C TYR A 217 -2.67 12.84 11.61
N HIS A 218 -2.79 13.92 12.40
CA HIS A 218 -3.82 14.05 13.43
C HIS A 218 -5.23 14.07 12.82
N PRO A 219 -5.55 14.87 11.77
CA PRO A 219 -6.85 14.80 11.10
C PRO A 219 -7.16 13.40 10.55
N TRP A 220 -6.19 12.75 9.92
CA TRP A 220 -6.35 11.38 9.42
C TRP A 220 -6.55 10.36 10.55
N LEU A 221 -5.81 10.50 11.66
CA LEU A 221 -5.92 9.63 12.81
C LEU A 221 -7.29 9.80 13.49
N TRP A 222 -7.80 11.03 13.58
CA TRP A 222 -9.16 11.29 14.04
C TRP A 222 -10.21 10.62 13.17
N PHE A 223 -10.05 10.64 11.84
CA PHE A 223 -10.88 9.85 10.94
C PHE A 223 -10.81 8.36 11.31
N VAL A 224 -9.62 7.79 11.46
CA VAL A 224 -9.48 6.37 11.80
C VAL A 224 -10.14 6.06 13.14
N LEU A 225 -9.91 6.85 14.18
CA LEU A 225 -10.49 6.59 15.50
C LEU A 225 -12.00 6.83 15.58
N SER A 226 -12.59 7.59 14.65
CA SER A 226 -14.02 7.93 14.65
C SER A 226 -14.86 7.14 13.64
N LYS A 227 -14.26 6.74 12.51
CA LYS A 227 -14.93 6.11 11.37
C LYS A 227 -14.14 4.97 10.72
N GLY A 228 -12.81 4.92 10.89
CA GLY A 228 -11.95 3.94 10.22
C GLY A 228 -11.82 2.66 11.02
N ILE A 229 -12.44 1.60 10.48
CA ILE A 229 -12.80 0.33 11.14
C ILE A 229 -14.03 0.49 12.04
#